data_AF-A0ABC8S901-F1
#
_entry.id   AF-A0ABC8S901-F1
#
_cell.length_a   1.000
_cell.length_b   1.000
_cell.length_c   1.000
_cell.angle_alpha   90.00
_cell.angle_beta   90.00
_cell.angle_gamma   90.00
#
_symmetry.space_group_name_H-M   'P 1'
#
loop_
_entity.id
_entity.type
_entity.pdbx_description
1 polymer ?
#
loop_
_entity_poly.entity_id
_entity_poly.type
_entity_poly.pdbx_seq_one_letter_code
_entity_poly.pdbx_strand_id
1 'polypeptide(L)'
;MSGCKCFHWSSVVNFSQPQPQTFSLPTPITQWPEGQGFASGTINLGEIEVLLITKFEFVWGCNLLKDKKKGVSFYKPIGVPKGYFSLGHYCQSNDKPLKGFVFGAREVVSPEPENSCFCNPDYSPALLKPLDYALIWSPDDGSQENHGECGYFWLPQPPEGYKALGFVVTKKPEKPELEEVRCVRANLTDQCEAYCLILNTSSKSPQKPFAVWKTRPQDRGMHGKGVSVGTLFCSSNWTSQEELHIACLKNLNPTLHAMPNLGQIHALIRHYGPTVFFHPREVFLPSSVSWFFENGALLHRSGASVGETIDAAGSNLPCGGTNDGEYWIDLPSDDRRERVKHGNLESAK
;
A
#
# COMPACT_ATOMS: atom_id res chain seq x y z
N MET A 1 39.49 -16.32 37.25
CA MET A 1 38.19 -15.75 37.64
C MET A 1 37.96 -14.50 36.80
N SER A 2 37.34 -14.66 35.64
CA SER A 2 36.91 -13.54 34.78
C SER A 2 35.44 -13.79 34.49
N GLY A 3 34.59 -13.02 35.16
CA GLY A 3 33.14 -13.16 35.06
C GLY A 3 32.66 -12.87 33.64
N CYS A 4 32.07 -13.88 33.00
CA CYS A 4 31.21 -13.69 31.84
C CYS A 4 30.06 -12.76 32.24
N LYS A 5 30.07 -11.54 31.72
CA LYS A 5 28.88 -10.69 31.68
C LYS A 5 27.95 -11.27 30.62
N CYS A 6 27.12 -12.22 31.03
CA CYS A 6 25.92 -12.59 30.28
C CYS A 6 25.08 -11.31 30.12
N PHE A 7 24.97 -10.81 28.90
CA PHE A 7 24.01 -9.76 28.57
C PHE A 7 22.60 -10.39 28.62
N HIS A 8 22.04 -10.49 29.82
CA HIS A 8 20.62 -10.70 30.01
C HIS A 8 19.89 -9.47 29.46
N TRP A 9 19.04 -9.70 28.47
CA TRP A 9 18.21 -8.65 27.87
C TRP A 9 16.94 -8.50 28.72
N SER A 10 17.08 -8.01 29.95
CA SER A 10 15.94 -7.66 30.82
C SER A 10 15.44 -6.23 30.59
N SER A 11 15.85 -5.55 29.50
CA SER A 11 15.26 -4.25 29.19
C SER A 11 15.31 -3.91 27.70
N VAL A 12 14.25 -4.30 26.99
CA VAL A 12 13.72 -3.40 25.97
C VAL A 12 13.23 -2.19 26.74
N VAL A 13 14.07 -1.14 26.83
CA VAL A 13 13.76 0.02 27.67
C VAL A 13 12.55 0.74 27.05
N ASN A 14 11.39 0.53 27.67
CA ASN A 14 10.20 1.33 27.47
C ASN A 14 10.51 2.76 27.93
N PHE A 15 10.78 3.63 26.97
CA PHE A 15 10.57 5.05 27.19
C PHE A 15 9.20 5.39 26.61
N SER A 16 8.36 6.06 27.39
CA SER A 16 7.23 6.82 26.87
C SER A 16 7.76 7.72 25.76
N GLN A 17 7.56 7.30 24.51
CA GLN A 17 8.04 8.06 23.37
C GLN A 17 7.07 9.21 23.14
N PRO A 18 7.57 10.43 22.90
CA PRO A 18 6.74 11.43 22.27
C PRO A 18 6.25 10.84 20.95
N GLN A 19 4.94 10.83 20.74
CA GLN A 19 4.36 10.38 19.48
C GLN A 19 5.07 11.09 18.33
N PRO A 20 5.52 10.38 17.27
CA PRO A 20 6.14 11.04 16.15
C PRO A 20 5.18 12.08 15.58
N GLN A 21 5.70 13.26 15.27
CA GLN A 21 4.92 14.35 14.70
C GLN A 21 4.15 13.83 13.48
N THR A 22 2.84 14.09 13.43
CA THR A 22 2.02 13.72 12.28
C THR A 22 2.43 14.56 11.07
N PHE A 23 2.63 13.90 9.94
CA PHE A 23 2.87 14.60 8.68
C PHE A 23 1.64 15.44 8.32
N SER A 24 1.87 16.71 8.04
CA SER A 24 0.87 17.61 7.50
C SER A 24 1.35 18.10 6.15
N LEU A 25 0.44 18.19 5.18
CA LEU A 25 0.74 18.86 3.92
C LEU A 25 1.06 20.33 4.21
N PRO A 26 1.99 20.94 3.44
CA PRO A 26 2.33 22.36 3.61
C PRO A 26 1.14 23.28 3.33
N THR A 27 0.18 22.81 2.53
CA THR A 27 -1.08 23.49 2.23
C THR A 27 -2.24 22.50 2.31
N PRO A 28 -3.45 22.95 2.73
CA PRO A 28 -4.63 22.09 2.73
C PRO A 28 -5.00 21.65 1.32
N ILE A 29 -5.64 20.49 1.21
CA ILE A 29 -6.15 19.98 -0.06
C ILE A 29 -7.23 20.95 -0.56
N THR A 30 -7.10 21.39 -1.81
CA THR A 30 -8.08 22.29 -2.45
C THR A 30 -9.36 21.55 -2.79
N GLN A 31 -10.47 22.28 -2.90
CA GLN A 31 -11.71 21.71 -3.40
C GLN A 31 -11.60 21.48 -4.89
N TRP A 32 -11.90 20.25 -5.31
CA TRP A 32 -11.89 19.86 -6.72
C TRP A 32 -13.22 20.20 -7.38
N PRO A 33 -13.24 20.41 -8.71
CA PRO A 33 -14.48 20.52 -9.47
C PRO A 33 -15.42 19.35 -9.19
N GLU A 34 -16.73 19.55 -9.36
CA GLU A 34 -17.73 18.51 -9.15
C GLU A 34 -17.47 17.27 -10.03
N GLY A 35 -17.79 16.11 -9.48
CA GLY A 35 -17.61 14.81 -10.12
C GLY A 35 -18.42 13.74 -9.38
N GLN A 36 -18.12 12.47 -9.66
CA GLN A 36 -18.87 11.36 -9.07
C GLN A 36 -18.31 10.96 -7.70
N GLY A 37 -17.14 10.31 -7.66
CA GLY A 37 -16.54 9.78 -6.42
C GLY A 37 -15.08 10.14 -6.19
N PHE A 38 -14.45 10.93 -7.07
CA PHE A 38 -13.07 11.36 -6.88
C PHE A 38 -12.93 12.24 -5.64
N ALA A 39 -11.88 11.98 -4.85
CA ALA A 39 -11.55 12.71 -3.62
C ALA A 39 -12.68 12.76 -2.57
N SER A 40 -13.65 11.84 -2.62
CA SER A 40 -14.71 11.69 -1.60
C SER A 40 -14.19 11.15 -0.25
N GLY A 41 -13.02 10.51 -0.27
CA GLY A 41 -12.43 9.83 0.90
C GLY A 41 -12.90 8.37 1.07
N THR A 42 -13.79 7.88 0.20
CA THR A 42 -14.27 6.49 0.20
C THR A 42 -14.16 5.85 -1.19
N ILE A 43 -13.98 4.54 -1.24
CA ILE A 43 -13.88 3.78 -2.49
C ILE A 43 -14.72 2.52 -2.36
N ASN A 44 -15.63 2.28 -3.31
CA ASN A 44 -16.42 1.06 -3.40
C ASN A 44 -15.65 0.01 -4.23
N LEU A 45 -15.36 -1.14 -3.63
CA LEU A 45 -14.65 -2.27 -4.22
C LEU A 45 -15.59 -3.41 -4.66
N GLY A 46 -16.90 -3.17 -4.68
CA GLY A 46 -17.97 -4.10 -5.01
C GLY A 46 -18.88 -4.25 -3.79
N GLU A 47 -18.75 -5.38 -3.09
CA GLU A 47 -19.50 -5.68 -1.86
C GLU A 47 -18.91 -5.00 -0.61
N ILE A 48 -17.70 -4.44 -0.72
CA ILE A 48 -17.02 -3.72 0.37
C ILE A 48 -16.76 -2.29 -0.07
N GLU A 49 -17.07 -1.34 0.81
CA GLU A 49 -16.61 0.03 0.67
C GLU A 49 -15.54 0.33 1.73
N VAL A 50 -14.46 0.96 1.29
CA VAL A 50 -13.33 1.31 2.16
C VAL A 50 -13.20 2.81 2.35
N LEU A 51 -12.68 3.20 3.50
CA LEU A 51 -12.25 4.57 3.77
C LEU A 51 -10.87 4.60 4.38
N LEU A 52 -10.17 5.70 4.17
CA LEU A 52 -8.83 5.93 4.69
C LEU A 52 -8.87 6.36 6.17
N ILE A 53 -8.16 5.64 7.05
CA ILE A 53 -7.97 6.00 8.45
C ILE A 53 -6.51 6.45 8.64
N THR A 54 -6.33 7.67 9.11
CA THR A 54 -5.01 8.29 9.35
C THR A 54 -4.78 8.68 10.82
N LYS A 55 -5.79 8.45 11.68
CA LYS A 55 -5.70 8.71 13.12
C LYS A 55 -5.34 7.42 13.85
N PHE A 56 -4.36 7.53 14.72
CA PHE A 56 -3.70 6.39 15.34
C PHE A 56 -3.44 6.63 16.82
N GLU A 57 -3.68 5.62 17.64
CA GLU A 57 -3.25 5.55 19.03
C GLU A 57 -1.99 4.68 19.10
N PHE A 58 -0.96 5.17 19.80
CA PHE A 58 0.26 4.40 20.02
C PHE A 58 -0.02 3.23 20.96
N VAL A 59 0.40 2.03 20.57
CA VAL A 59 0.25 0.80 21.38
C VAL A 59 1.59 0.40 21.98
N TRP A 60 2.60 0.20 21.14
CA TRP A 60 3.91 -0.27 21.56
C TRP A 60 5.01 0.18 20.60
N GLY A 61 6.27 0.18 21.03
CA GLY A 61 7.40 0.52 20.18
C GLY A 61 8.69 -0.17 20.60
N CYS A 62 9.51 -0.49 19.62
CA CYS A 62 10.83 -1.09 19.80
C CYS A 62 11.90 -0.10 19.34
N ASN A 63 12.86 0.22 20.21
CA ASN A 63 14.02 1.03 19.85
C ASN A 63 15.25 0.15 19.70
N LEU A 64 15.86 0.15 18.51
CA LEU A 64 17.18 -0.43 18.29
C LEU A 64 18.24 0.55 18.83
N LEU A 65 18.53 0.48 20.14
CA LEU A 65 19.56 1.19 20.95
C LEU A 65 20.27 2.47 20.41
N LYS A 66 20.38 3.46 21.31
CA LYS A 66 21.02 4.80 21.25
C LYS A 66 20.43 5.85 20.31
N ASP A 67 19.85 5.48 19.18
CA ASP A 67 19.21 6.45 18.27
C ASP A 67 17.69 6.26 18.26
N LYS A 68 16.97 7.17 18.93
CA LYS A 68 15.49 7.16 18.99
C LYS A 68 14.83 7.21 17.60
N LYS A 69 15.57 7.63 16.56
CA LYS A 69 15.08 7.71 15.17
C LYS A 69 15.12 6.37 14.43
N LYS A 70 15.75 5.33 14.97
CA LYS A 70 15.83 3.99 14.35
C LYS A 70 14.91 2.96 15.00
N GLY A 71 13.94 3.43 15.79
CA GLY A 71 12.90 2.61 16.37
C GLY A 71 11.75 2.34 15.41
N VAL A 72 10.85 1.47 15.83
CA VAL A 72 9.62 1.11 15.14
C VAL A 72 8.48 1.21 16.12
N SER A 73 7.37 1.80 15.70
CA SER A 73 6.20 1.99 16.54
C SER A 73 4.96 1.38 15.88
N PHE A 74 4.10 0.83 16.72
CA PHE A 74 2.90 0.10 16.38
C PHE A 74 1.69 0.84 16.92
N TYR A 75 0.65 0.91 16.11
CA TYR A 75 -0.47 1.79 16.35
C TYR A 75 -1.80 1.10 16.07
N LYS A 76 -2.77 1.39 16.93
CA LYS A 76 -4.17 1.05 16.74
C LYS A 76 -4.87 2.18 15.97
N PRO A 77 -5.62 1.90 14.90
CA PRO A 77 -6.45 2.92 14.27
C PRO A 77 -7.58 3.37 15.20
N ILE A 78 -7.82 4.68 15.26
CA ILE A 78 -8.87 5.28 16.09
C ILE A 78 -9.75 6.22 15.27
N GLY A 79 -10.94 6.53 15.79
CA GLY A 79 -11.90 7.38 15.08
C GLY A 79 -12.51 6.70 13.85
N VAL A 80 -12.62 5.36 13.87
CA VAL A 80 -13.29 4.59 12.83
C VAL A 80 -14.77 5.00 12.78
N PRO A 81 -15.29 5.50 11.66
CA PRO A 81 -16.68 5.92 11.56
C PRO A 81 -17.65 4.76 11.79
N LYS A 82 -18.85 5.08 12.32
CA LYS A 82 -19.88 4.08 12.61
C LYS A 82 -20.20 3.26 11.34
N GLY A 83 -20.17 1.94 11.49
CA GLY A 83 -20.43 0.98 10.40
C GLY A 83 -19.19 0.53 9.64
N TYR A 84 -18.03 1.20 9.82
CA TYR A 84 -16.75 0.71 9.33
C TYR A 84 -16.02 -0.04 10.43
N PHE A 85 -15.19 -1.00 10.02
CA PHE A 85 -14.39 -1.84 10.89
C PHE A 85 -12.93 -1.81 10.48
N SER A 86 -12.03 -1.93 11.46
CA SER A 86 -10.61 -2.08 11.21
C SER A 86 -10.28 -3.46 10.65
N LEU A 87 -9.23 -3.54 9.84
CA LEU A 87 -8.71 -4.79 9.27
C LEU A 87 -7.34 -5.17 9.86
N GLY A 88 -6.78 -4.35 10.74
CA GLY A 88 -5.49 -4.57 11.38
C GLY A 88 -4.88 -3.29 11.95
N HIS A 89 -3.73 -3.45 12.59
CA HIS A 89 -2.94 -2.36 13.16
C HIS A 89 -1.91 -1.83 12.16
N TYR A 90 -1.44 -0.62 12.43
CA TYR A 90 -0.44 0.08 11.62
C TYR A 90 0.95 0.02 12.26
N CYS A 91 1.99 0.06 11.43
CA CYS A 91 3.36 0.16 11.89
C CYS A 91 4.21 1.03 10.98
N GLN A 92 5.11 1.82 11.58
CA GLN A 92 6.15 2.51 10.83
C GLN A 92 7.47 2.61 11.61
N SER A 93 8.53 2.85 10.85
CA SER A 93 9.81 3.32 11.37
C SER A 93 9.69 4.76 11.88
N ASN A 94 10.43 5.05 12.95
CA ASN A 94 10.44 6.35 13.63
C ASN A 94 11.42 7.35 13.01
N ASP A 95 12.02 7.00 11.86
CA ASP A 95 12.89 7.87 11.07
C ASP A 95 12.10 8.96 10.33
N LYS A 96 10.76 8.85 10.29
CA LYS A 96 9.86 9.74 9.55
C LYS A 96 8.67 10.17 10.41
N PRO A 97 8.07 11.35 10.12
CA PRO A 97 6.76 11.73 10.64
C PRO A 97 5.70 10.66 10.39
N LEU A 98 4.69 10.59 11.26
CA LEU A 98 3.56 9.66 11.10
C LEU A 98 2.75 10.05 9.87
N LYS A 99 2.78 9.21 8.82
CA LYS A 99 2.16 9.52 7.52
C LYS A 99 1.43 8.35 6.88
N GLY A 100 1.25 7.27 7.64
CA GLY A 100 0.59 6.07 7.17
C GLY A 100 -0.93 6.17 7.09
N PHE A 101 -1.52 5.09 6.63
CA PHE A 101 -2.94 4.87 6.67
C PHE A 101 -3.22 3.39 6.90
N VAL A 102 -4.42 3.10 7.37
CA VAL A 102 -5.06 1.79 7.19
C VAL A 102 -6.43 1.99 6.58
N PHE A 103 -6.94 1.00 5.87
CA PHE A 103 -8.34 1.03 5.43
C PHE A 103 -9.28 0.53 6.52
N GLY A 104 -10.34 1.31 6.78
CA GLY A 104 -11.55 0.81 7.40
C GLY A 104 -12.48 0.28 6.32
N ALA A 105 -13.17 -0.82 6.59
CA ALA A 105 -14.07 -1.47 5.64
C ALA A 105 -15.50 -1.56 6.19
N ARG A 106 -16.48 -1.37 5.32
CA ARG A 106 -17.89 -1.68 5.58
C ARG A 106 -18.46 -2.52 4.46
N GLU A 107 -19.48 -3.29 4.79
CA GLU A 107 -20.28 -4.02 3.80
C GLU A 107 -21.23 -3.06 3.08
N VAL A 108 -21.34 -3.21 1.77
CA VAL A 108 -22.30 -2.49 0.93
C VAL A 108 -23.56 -3.34 0.86
N VAL A 109 -24.65 -2.85 1.44
CA VAL A 109 -25.95 -3.53 1.37
C VAL A 109 -26.45 -3.42 -0.07
N SER A 110 -26.49 -4.55 -0.79
CA SER A 110 -27.21 -4.64 -2.06
C SER A 110 -28.71 -4.77 -1.79
N PRO A 111 -29.58 -4.13 -2.59
CA PRO A 111 -31.01 -4.37 -2.50
C PRO A 111 -31.30 -5.82 -2.90
N GLU A 112 -31.88 -6.60 -1.98
CA GLU A 112 -32.27 -7.98 -2.21
C GLU A 112 -33.29 -8.06 -3.37
N PRO A 113 -33.14 -8.96 -4.34
CA PRO A 113 -34.28 -9.38 -5.15
C PRO A 113 -35.24 -10.15 -4.23
N GLU A 114 -36.51 -9.76 -4.20
CA GLU A 114 -37.57 -10.21 -3.27
C GLU A 114 -37.89 -11.73 -3.29
N ASN A 115 -37.07 -12.58 -3.91
CA ASN A 115 -37.27 -14.03 -4.00
C ASN A 115 -35.95 -14.81 -3.94
N SER A 116 -35.37 -15.01 -2.75
CA SER A 116 -34.31 -16.00 -2.58
C SER A 116 -34.42 -16.77 -1.27
N CYS A 117 -34.49 -18.10 -1.39
CA CYS A 117 -34.50 -19.05 -0.28
C CYS A 117 -33.24 -18.95 0.59
N PHE A 118 -33.40 -19.19 1.90
CA PHE A 118 -32.39 -19.19 2.97
C PHE A 118 -31.26 -20.25 2.84
N CYS A 119 -31.00 -20.79 1.65
CA CYS A 119 -30.06 -21.90 1.44
C CYS A 119 -28.98 -21.64 0.38
N ASN A 120 -28.80 -20.39 -0.09
CA ASN A 120 -27.74 -20.07 -1.04
C ASN A 120 -26.41 -19.71 -0.31
N PRO A 121 -25.26 -20.32 -0.68
CA PRO A 121 -23.93 -19.96 -0.18
C PRO A 121 -23.51 -18.51 -0.48
N ASP A 122 -24.22 -17.85 -1.41
CA ASP A 122 -23.94 -16.50 -1.89
C ASP A 122 -24.31 -15.38 -0.90
N TYR A 123 -24.98 -15.69 0.22
CA TYR A 123 -25.40 -14.71 1.24
C TYR A 123 -24.54 -14.71 2.52
N SER A 124 -23.29 -15.13 2.42
CA SER A 124 -22.35 -14.99 3.54
C SER A 124 -21.88 -13.52 3.65
N PRO A 125 -21.91 -12.88 4.84
CA PRO A 125 -21.51 -11.48 4.99
C PRO A 125 -20.09 -11.21 4.49
N ALA A 126 -19.85 -10.04 3.93
CA ALA A 126 -18.51 -9.68 3.44
C ALA A 126 -17.46 -9.64 4.57
N LEU A 127 -17.90 -9.31 5.80
CA LEU A 127 -17.06 -9.06 6.97
C LEU A 127 -17.55 -9.85 8.18
N LEU A 128 -16.66 -10.65 8.80
CA LEU A 128 -16.94 -11.36 10.05
C LEU A 128 -15.87 -11.09 11.10
N LYS A 129 -16.23 -11.28 12.37
CA LYS A 129 -15.25 -11.26 13.47
C LYS A 129 -14.33 -12.48 13.36
N PRO A 130 -13.06 -12.38 13.78
CA PRO A 130 -12.25 -13.58 14.00
C PRO A 130 -12.90 -14.49 15.05
N LEU A 131 -12.60 -15.78 14.99
CA LEU A 131 -13.02 -16.75 15.99
C LEU A 131 -12.18 -16.64 17.27
N ASP A 132 -10.89 -16.33 17.11
CA ASP A 132 -9.91 -16.17 18.18
C ASP A 132 -8.67 -15.45 17.64
N TYR A 133 -7.64 -15.27 18.47
CA TYR A 133 -6.34 -14.72 18.10
C TYR A 133 -5.21 -15.68 18.47
N ALA A 134 -4.32 -15.93 17.51
CA ALA A 134 -3.08 -16.68 17.74
C ALA A 134 -1.93 -15.72 18.07
N LEU A 135 -1.21 -15.98 19.17
CA LEU A 135 -0.01 -15.22 19.52
C LEU A 135 1.14 -15.64 18.58
N ILE A 136 1.66 -14.69 17.80
CA ILE A 136 2.76 -14.93 16.86
C ILE A 136 4.10 -14.58 17.47
N TRP A 137 4.15 -13.48 18.23
CA TRP A 137 5.37 -13.05 18.89
C TRP A 137 5.10 -12.17 20.11
N SER A 138 5.99 -12.29 21.10
CA SER A 138 6.11 -11.34 22.21
C SER A 138 7.54 -11.36 22.74
N PRO A 139 8.11 -10.21 23.14
CA PRO A 139 9.41 -10.19 23.81
C PRO A 139 9.32 -10.82 25.20
N ASP A 140 8.12 -10.84 25.80
CA ASP A 140 7.85 -11.37 27.14
C ASP A 140 8.32 -12.82 27.28
N ASP A 141 9.22 -13.05 28.25
CA ASP A 141 9.78 -14.35 28.60
C ASP A 141 9.00 -15.03 29.74
N GLY A 142 7.91 -14.43 30.22
CA GLY A 142 7.08 -14.94 31.31
C GLY A 142 7.71 -14.76 32.69
N SER A 143 8.85 -14.05 32.79
CA SER A 143 9.47 -13.75 34.07
C SER A 143 8.75 -12.60 34.77
N GLN A 144 8.45 -12.75 36.06
CA GLN A 144 7.79 -11.70 36.86
C GLN A 144 8.67 -10.47 37.09
N GLU A 145 9.94 -10.49 36.65
CA GLU A 145 10.90 -9.40 36.81
C GLU A 145 10.76 -8.32 35.71
N ASN A 146 10.06 -8.62 34.61
CA ASN A 146 9.79 -7.66 33.54
C ASN A 146 8.54 -6.81 33.87
N HIS A 147 8.69 -5.82 34.75
CA HIS A 147 7.64 -4.85 35.11
C HIS A 147 7.28 -3.84 33.99
N GLY A 148 7.69 -4.07 32.74
CA GLY A 148 7.43 -3.19 31.60
C GLY A 148 6.33 -3.71 30.68
N GLU A 149 5.47 -2.82 30.16
CA GLU A 149 4.47 -3.17 29.13
C GLU A 149 5.17 -3.76 27.87
N CYS A 150 5.01 -5.06 27.61
CA CYS A 150 5.54 -5.73 26.42
C CYS A 150 4.57 -5.68 25.24
N GLY A 151 5.09 -5.72 24.01
CA GLY A 151 4.27 -5.80 22.81
C GLY A 151 3.91 -7.24 22.45
N TYR A 152 2.63 -7.58 22.41
CA TYR A 152 2.12 -8.89 22.00
C TYR A 152 1.46 -8.78 20.63
N PHE A 153 1.89 -9.66 19.71
CA PHE A 153 1.51 -9.63 18.30
C PHE A 153 0.60 -10.80 17.99
N TRP A 154 -0.63 -10.46 17.59
CA TRP A 154 -1.72 -11.39 17.43
C TRP A 154 -2.15 -11.48 15.97
N LEU A 155 -2.27 -12.70 15.46
CA LEU A 155 -2.89 -13.00 14.18
C LEU A 155 -4.36 -13.35 14.41
N PRO A 156 -5.32 -12.61 13.82
CA PRO A 156 -6.73 -13.00 13.87
C PRO A 156 -6.93 -14.35 13.20
N GLN A 157 -7.66 -15.26 13.84
CA GLN A 157 -8.02 -16.56 13.27
C GLN A 157 -9.37 -16.41 12.55
N PRO A 158 -9.39 -16.36 11.20
CA PRO A 158 -10.62 -16.14 10.47
C PRO A 158 -11.54 -17.36 10.54
N PRO A 159 -12.87 -17.17 10.46
CA PRO A 159 -13.79 -18.26 10.16
C PRO A 159 -13.46 -18.95 8.83
N GLU A 160 -13.97 -20.17 8.64
CA GLU A 160 -13.81 -20.89 7.38
C GLU A 160 -14.39 -20.07 6.21
N GLY A 161 -13.63 -19.98 5.11
CA GLY A 161 -14.00 -19.15 3.95
C GLY A 161 -13.63 -17.67 4.08
N TYR A 162 -12.95 -17.25 5.15
CA TYR A 162 -12.49 -15.87 5.37
C TYR A 162 -10.96 -15.79 5.50
N LYS A 163 -10.42 -14.59 5.36
CA LYS A 163 -8.99 -14.29 5.51
C LYS A 163 -8.79 -13.12 6.48
N ALA A 164 -7.71 -13.16 7.25
CA ALA A 164 -7.21 -12.01 7.99
C ALA A 164 -6.42 -11.09 7.05
N LEU A 165 -6.46 -9.78 7.29
CA LEU A 165 -5.81 -8.79 6.43
C LEU A 165 -4.69 -8.02 7.16
N GLY A 166 -4.40 -8.39 8.40
CA GLY A 166 -3.38 -7.73 9.21
C GLY A 166 -3.30 -8.34 10.60
N PHE A 167 -2.42 -7.77 11.41
CA PHE A 167 -2.15 -8.20 12.78
C PHE A 167 -2.69 -7.17 13.77
N VAL A 168 -2.90 -7.61 15.00
CA VAL A 168 -3.29 -6.77 16.14
C VAL A 168 -2.15 -6.74 17.14
N VAL A 169 -1.83 -5.57 17.67
CA VAL A 169 -0.80 -5.41 18.70
C VAL A 169 -1.47 -4.98 20.00
N THR A 170 -0.99 -5.53 21.11
CA THR A 170 -1.44 -5.16 22.46
C THR A 170 -0.24 -4.95 23.37
N LYS A 171 -0.45 -4.25 24.48
CA LYS A 171 0.59 -3.93 25.47
C LYS A 171 0.61 -4.86 26.68
N LYS A 172 -0.29 -5.85 26.68
CA LYS A 172 -0.54 -6.81 27.75
C LYS A 172 -0.79 -8.20 27.14
N PRO A 173 -0.57 -9.29 27.90
CA PRO A 173 -0.70 -10.65 27.38
C PRO A 173 -2.15 -11.09 27.13
N GLU A 174 -3.15 -10.28 27.50
CA GLU A 174 -4.54 -10.64 27.23
C GLU A 174 -4.84 -10.62 25.73
N LYS A 175 -5.65 -11.60 25.30
CA LYS A 175 -6.12 -11.67 23.92
C LYS A 175 -6.92 -10.40 23.57
N PRO A 176 -6.80 -9.89 22.33
CA PRO A 176 -7.65 -8.80 21.87
C PRO A 176 -9.12 -9.23 21.86
N GLU A 177 -10.01 -8.24 21.99
CA GLU A 177 -11.44 -8.45 21.78
C GLU A 177 -11.72 -8.88 20.33
N LEU A 178 -12.70 -9.78 20.13
CA LEU A 178 -13.10 -10.22 18.78
C LEU A 178 -13.69 -9.07 17.93
N GLU A 179 -14.07 -7.97 18.57
CA GLU A 179 -14.57 -6.77 17.89
C GLU A 179 -13.45 -5.90 17.30
N GLU A 180 -12.20 -6.10 17.71
CA GLU A 180 -11.06 -5.24 17.37
C GLU A 180 -10.83 -5.11 15.86
N VAL A 181 -11.04 -6.20 15.11
CA VAL A 181 -10.92 -6.23 13.65
C VAL A 181 -11.99 -7.10 13.00
N ARG A 182 -12.06 -7.05 11.66
CA ARG A 182 -12.82 -7.99 10.84
C ARG A 182 -11.93 -8.78 9.91
N CYS A 183 -12.32 -10.02 9.69
CA CYS A 183 -11.85 -10.89 8.62
C CYS A 183 -12.76 -10.69 7.40
N VAL A 184 -12.21 -10.87 6.21
CA VAL A 184 -12.91 -10.62 4.94
C VAL A 184 -13.13 -11.94 4.22
N ARG A 185 -14.30 -12.09 3.60
CA ARG A 185 -14.65 -13.29 2.83
C ARG A 185 -13.63 -13.52 1.71
N ALA A 186 -13.19 -14.76 1.52
CA ALA A 186 -12.02 -15.06 0.71
C ALA A 186 -12.14 -14.62 -0.77
N ASN A 187 -13.33 -14.66 -1.37
CA ASN A 187 -13.57 -14.21 -2.74
C ASN A 187 -13.42 -12.68 -2.93
N LEU A 188 -13.50 -11.91 -1.85
CA LEU A 188 -13.28 -10.45 -1.80
C LEU A 188 -11.82 -10.09 -1.48
N THR A 189 -10.94 -11.09 -1.42
CA THR A 189 -9.51 -10.91 -1.12
C THR A 189 -8.63 -11.36 -2.28
N ASP A 190 -7.39 -10.90 -2.26
CA ASP A 190 -6.36 -11.25 -3.23
C ASP A 190 -5.02 -11.56 -2.52
N GLN A 191 -4.13 -12.25 -3.21
CA GLN A 191 -2.81 -12.60 -2.66
C GLN A 191 -1.95 -11.34 -2.46
N CYS A 192 -1.22 -11.33 -1.33
CA CYS A 192 -0.29 -10.27 -1.01
C CYS A 192 1.10 -10.84 -0.70
N GLU A 193 2.12 -10.01 -0.86
CA GLU A 193 3.49 -10.36 -0.55
C GLU A 193 4.09 -9.39 0.47
N ALA A 194 5.07 -9.89 1.23
CA ALA A 194 5.84 -9.08 2.15
C ALA A 194 6.77 -8.18 1.34
N TYR A 195 6.69 -6.87 1.59
CA TYR A 195 7.43 -5.85 0.87
C TYR A 195 7.96 -4.83 1.87
N CYS A 196 9.17 -4.31 1.66
CA CYS A 196 9.82 -3.36 2.57
C CYS A 196 9.88 -3.86 4.02
N LEU A 197 10.98 -4.53 4.36
CA LEU A 197 11.34 -4.85 5.74
C LEU A 197 11.40 -3.56 6.59
N ILE A 198 10.58 -3.49 7.64
CA ILE A 198 10.55 -2.39 8.61
C ILE A 198 11.48 -2.67 9.78
N LEU A 199 11.41 -3.90 10.32
CA LEU A 199 12.19 -4.33 11.48
C LEU A 199 12.69 -5.76 11.24
N ASN A 200 13.94 -6.02 11.60
CA ASN A 200 14.48 -7.38 11.73
C ASN A 200 15.36 -7.44 12.98
N THR A 201 14.99 -8.32 13.91
CA THR A 201 15.75 -8.57 15.15
C THR A 201 16.46 -9.92 15.14
N SER A 202 16.39 -10.73 14.08
CA SER A 202 16.92 -12.10 14.06
C SER A 202 18.41 -12.18 14.38
N SER A 203 19.21 -11.20 13.97
CA SER A 203 20.64 -11.13 14.31
C SER A 203 20.92 -10.67 15.75
N LYS A 204 19.98 -9.97 16.37
CA LYS A 204 20.12 -9.36 17.71
C LYS A 204 19.49 -10.22 18.80
N SER A 205 18.45 -10.98 18.47
CA SER A 205 17.75 -11.89 19.36
C SER A 205 17.58 -13.28 18.71
N PRO A 206 18.67 -14.06 18.58
CA PRO A 206 18.62 -15.37 17.91
C PRO A 206 17.64 -16.34 18.57
N GLN A 207 17.37 -16.18 19.87
CA GLN A 207 16.44 -17.01 20.63
C GLN A 207 14.96 -16.70 20.36
N LYS A 208 14.66 -15.47 19.94
CA LYS A 208 13.31 -14.99 19.58
C LYS A 208 13.44 -14.06 18.37
N PRO A 209 13.69 -14.62 17.17
CA PRO A 209 13.72 -13.83 15.95
C PRO A 209 12.35 -13.17 15.73
N PHE A 210 12.38 -11.96 15.18
CA PHE A 210 11.19 -11.20 14.86
C PHE A 210 11.47 -10.28 13.70
N ALA A 211 10.58 -10.29 12.73
CA ALA A 211 10.65 -9.37 11.63
C ALA A 211 9.25 -8.86 11.26
N VAL A 212 9.24 -7.63 10.76
CA VAL A 212 8.04 -6.88 10.42
C VAL A 212 8.23 -6.28 9.03
N TRP A 213 7.22 -6.42 8.19
CA TRP A 213 7.21 -5.93 6.83
C TRP A 213 5.93 -5.15 6.56
N LYS A 214 5.96 -4.31 5.52
CA LYS A 214 4.72 -3.89 4.87
C LYS A 214 4.22 -5.00 3.96
N THR A 215 2.98 -4.89 3.52
CA THR A 215 2.41 -5.78 2.52
C THR A 215 1.99 -5.00 1.29
N ARG A 216 2.02 -5.66 0.15
CA ARG A 216 1.46 -5.15 -1.10
C ARG A 216 0.83 -6.29 -1.90
N PRO A 217 -0.10 -6.00 -2.82
CA PRO A 217 -0.61 -6.98 -3.77
C PRO A 217 0.53 -7.68 -4.52
N GLN A 218 0.37 -8.99 -4.70
CA GLN A 218 1.29 -9.81 -5.46
C GLN A 218 1.13 -9.54 -6.96
N ASP A 219 -0.10 -9.66 -7.47
CA ASP A 219 -0.43 -9.24 -8.84
C ASP A 219 -0.60 -7.71 -8.91
N ARG A 220 0.05 -7.10 -9.89
CA ARG A 220 0.17 -5.64 -10.04
C ARG A 220 0.19 -5.27 -11.51
N GLY A 221 -0.27 -4.06 -11.79
CA GLY A 221 -0.30 -3.49 -13.13
C GLY A 221 -1.68 -2.95 -13.45
N MET A 222 -1.93 -2.62 -14.71
CA MET A 222 -3.20 -2.07 -15.16
C MET A 222 -4.40 -3.02 -14.95
N HIS A 223 -4.14 -4.32 -14.82
CA HIS A 223 -5.15 -5.35 -14.57
C HIS A 223 -5.16 -5.90 -13.16
N GLY A 224 -4.19 -5.52 -12.33
CA GLY A 224 -4.08 -5.98 -10.95
C GLY A 224 -5.25 -5.46 -10.11
N LYS A 225 -5.96 -6.37 -9.43
CA LYS A 225 -7.16 -6.03 -8.64
C LYS A 225 -6.88 -5.91 -7.14
N GLY A 226 -5.71 -6.32 -6.67
CA GLY A 226 -5.37 -6.27 -5.25
C GLY A 226 -5.24 -4.84 -4.72
N VAL A 227 -5.73 -4.61 -3.50
CA VAL A 227 -5.73 -3.33 -2.80
C VAL A 227 -5.10 -3.52 -1.42
N SER A 228 -3.94 -2.89 -1.21
CA SER A 228 -3.26 -2.92 0.10
C SER A 228 -4.09 -2.18 1.15
N VAL A 229 -4.24 -2.79 2.33
CA VAL A 229 -4.99 -2.21 3.46
C VAL A 229 -4.14 -1.37 4.41
N GLY A 230 -2.84 -1.22 4.13
CA GLY A 230 -1.92 -0.42 4.94
C GLY A 230 -1.51 -1.05 6.28
N THR A 231 -1.88 -2.31 6.53
CA THR A 231 -1.51 -3.07 7.73
C THR A 231 -0.08 -3.60 7.64
N LEU A 232 0.36 -4.29 8.70
CA LEU A 232 1.67 -4.93 8.78
C LEU A 232 1.58 -6.46 8.63
N PHE A 233 2.69 -7.06 8.21
CA PHE A 233 2.96 -8.49 8.36
C PHE A 233 4.08 -8.67 9.37
N CYS A 234 3.95 -9.60 10.31
CA CYS A 234 5.05 -9.97 11.19
C CYS A 234 5.18 -11.48 11.33
N SER A 235 6.42 -11.94 11.54
CA SER A 235 6.71 -13.34 11.78
C SER A 235 7.95 -13.50 12.63
N SER A 236 8.01 -14.62 13.34
CA SER A 236 9.19 -15.05 14.08
C SER A 236 10.19 -15.80 13.20
N ASN A 237 9.73 -16.68 12.30
CA ASN A 237 10.59 -17.56 11.49
C ASN A 237 10.12 -17.70 10.03
N TRP A 238 9.76 -16.60 9.37
CA TRP A 238 9.30 -16.65 7.98
C TRP A 238 10.45 -16.76 6.98
N THR A 239 10.30 -17.69 6.04
CA THR A 239 11.12 -17.78 4.83
C THR A 239 10.36 -17.20 3.64
N SER A 240 11.07 -16.61 2.67
CA SER A 240 10.43 -15.94 1.53
C SER A 240 9.63 -16.84 0.57
N GLN A 241 9.61 -18.15 0.85
CA GLN A 241 8.88 -19.15 0.07
C GLN A 241 7.53 -19.53 0.69
N GLU A 242 7.26 -19.12 1.93
CA GLU A 242 5.99 -19.41 2.62
C GLU A 242 4.91 -18.40 2.25
N GLU A 243 3.70 -18.90 1.97
CA GLU A 243 2.52 -18.07 1.75
C GLU A 243 2.17 -17.29 3.02
N LEU A 244 1.80 -16.01 2.86
CA LEU A 244 1.43 -15.19 3.99
C LEU A 244 0.10 -15.67 4.58
N HIS A 245 0.01 -15.69 5.91
CA HIS A 245 -1.26 -15.97 6.62
C HIS A 245 -2.27 -14.81 6.55
N ILE A 246 -2.01 -13.79 5.73
CA ILE A 246 -2.88 -12.64 5.53
C ILE A 246 -3.06 -12.36 4.03
N ALA A 247 -4.15 -11.69 3.69
CA ALA A 247 -4.48 -11.30 2.32
C ALA A 247 -4.53 -9.77 2.17
N CYS A 248 -4.71 -9.30 0.93
CA CYS A 248 -5.12 -7.94 0.64
C CYS A 248 -6.57 -7.92 0.13
N LEU A 249 -7.20 -6.74 0.02
CA LEU A 249 -8.54 -6.63 -0.54
C LEU A 249 -8.50 -6.82 -2.06
N LYS A 250 -9.62 -7.22 -2.65
CA LYS A 250 -9.78 -7.33 -4.10
C LYS A 250 -10.81 -6.33 -4.60
N ASN A 251 -10.42 -5.50 -5.57
CA ASN A 251 -11.34 -4.62 -6.26
C ASN A 251 -12.16 -5.42 -7.28
N LEU A 252 -13.41 -5.67 -6.97
CA LEU A 252 -14.38 -6.32 -7.86
C LEU A 252 -15.30 -5.32 -8.54
N ASN A 253 -15.21 -4.03 -8.20
CA ASN A 253 -16.04 -3.00 -8.81
C ASN A 253 -15.51 -2.68 -10.23
N PRO A 254 -16.28 -2.96 -11.30
CA PRO A 254 -15.88 -2.61 -12.65
C PRO A 254 -16.02 -1.11 -12.92
N THR A 255 -16.75 -0.38 -12.08
CA THR A 255 -17.00 1.03 -12.26
C THR A 255 -15.80 1.85 -11.76
N LEU A 256 -15.40 2.85 -12.55
CA LEU A 256 -14.28 3.74 -12.24
C LEU A 256 -14.75 5.00 -11.47
N HIS A 257 -15.75 4.88 -10.59
CA HIS A 257 -16.39 6.04 -9.96
C HIS A 257 -15.44 6.91 -9.11
N ALA A 258 -14.37 6.31 -8.57
CA ALA A 258 -13.35 7.03 -7.80
C ALA A 258 -12.28 7.72 -8.68
N MET A 259 -12.27 7.48 -9.99
CA MET A 259 -11.32 8.13 -10.91
C MET A 259 -11.70 9.59 -11.15
N PRO A 260 -10.73 10.51 -11.23
CA PRO A 260 -11.00 11.90 -11.54
C PRO A 260 -11.54 12.04 -12.96
N ASN A 261 -12.54 12.90 -13.14
CA ASN A 261 -12.98 13.31 -14.47
C ASN A 261 -11.99 14.29 -15.12
N LEU A 262 -12.17 14.60 -16.40
CA LEU A 262 -11.25 15.46 -17.14
C LEU A 262 -11.07 16.85 -16.51
N GLY A 263 -12.16 17.46 -16.01
CA GLY A 263 -12.10 18.76 -15.33
C GLY A 263 -11.28 18.70 -14.03
N GLN A 264 -11.44 17.63 -13.25
CA GLN A 264 -10.67 17.37 -12.03
C GLN A 264 -9.19 17.09 -12.35
N ILE A 265 -8.89 16.35 -13.41
CA ILE A 265 -7.51 16.13 -13.89
C ILE A 265 -6.84 17.47 -14.25
N HIS A 266 -7.52 18.33 -15.02
CA HIS A 266 -6.98 19.65 -15.34
C HIS A 266 -6.76 20.51 -14.09
N ALA A 267 -7.67 20.46 -13.11
CA ALA A 267 -7.50 21.17 -11.84
C ALA A 267 -6.29 20.64 -11.05
N LEU A 268 -6.08 19.32 -11.00
CA LEU A 268 -4.92 18.69 -10.35
C LEU A 268 -3.62 19.12 -11.02
N ILE A 269 -3.54 19.05 -12.34
CA ILE A 269 -2.35 19.45 -13.10
C ILE A 269 -2.08 20.94 -12.91
N ARG A 270 -3.11 21.78 -12.92
CA ARG A 270 -2.93 23.23 -12.71
C ARG A 270 -2.43 23.56 -11.31
N HIS A 271 -2.83 22.80 -10.29
CA HIS A 271 -2.48 23.08 -8.90
C HIS A 271 -1.17 22.45 -8.46
N TYR A 272 -0.92 21.19 -8.85
CA TYR A 272 0.25 20.41 -8.43
C TYR A 272 1.23 20.10 -9.57
N GLY A 273 0.87 20.37 -10.81
CA GLY A 273 1.73 20.12 -11.96
C GLY A 273 3.04 20.92 -11.85
N PRO A 274 4.18 20.29 -12.16
CA PRO A 274 5.46 20.99 -12.10
C PRO A 274 5.48 22.12 -13.12
N THR A 275 5.97 23.29 -12.71
CA THR A 275 6.34 24.36 -13.65
C THR A 275 7.78 24.17 -14.07
N VAL A 276 8.02 23.98 -15.36
CA VAL A 276 9.36 23.81 -15.93
C VAL A 276 9.86 25.15 -16.46
N PHE A 277 11.04 25.56 -16.01
CA PHE A 277 11.72 26.75 -16.52
C PHE A 277 12.89 26.32 -17.40
N PHE A 278 12.85 26.71 -18.67
CA PHE A 278 13.96 26.46 -19.59
C PHE A 278 15.02 27.55 -19.44
N HIS A 279 16.28 27.15 -19.49
CA HIS A 279 17.36 28.10 -19.59
C HIS A 279 17.20 28.93 -20.89
N PRO A 280 17.53 30.23 -20.93
CA PRO A 280 17.39 31.05 -22.14
C PRO A 280 18.19 30.56 -23.36
N ARG A 281 19.11 29.61 -23.16
CA ARG A 281 19.91 28.95 -24.21
C ARG A 281 19.54 27.48 -24.40
N GLU A 282 18.40 27.05 -23.87
CA GLU A 282 17.91 25.70 -24.12
C GLU A 282 17.61 25.54 -25.61
N VAL A 283 18.12 24.46 -26.20
CA VAL A 283 17.95 24.14 -27.62
C VAL A 283 17.09 22.90 -27.81
N PHE A 284 16.89 22.10 -26.75
CA PHE A 284 16.05 20.91 -26.76
C PHE A 284 14.78 21.18 -25.96
N LEU A 285 13.68 21.34 -26.68
CA LEU A 285 12.37 21.64 -26.11
C LEU A 285 11.49 20.39 -26.11
N PRO A 286 10.55 20.26 -25.16
CA PRO A 286 9.57 19.19 -25.21
C PRO A 286 8.66 19.34 -26.45
N SER A 287 8.07 18.25 -26.89
CA SER A 287 7.02 18.21 -27.91
C SER A 287 5.92 17.26 -27.46
N SER A 288 4.72 17.35 -28.04
CA SER A 288 3.72 16.30 -27.86
C SER A 288 4.13 15.01 -28.55
N VAL A 289 3.55 13.90 -28.07
CA VAL A 289 3.73 12.56 -28.68
C VAL A 289 3.22 12.55 -30.12
N SER A 290 2.06 13.15 -30.39
CA SER A 290 1.51 13.25 -31.75
C SER A 290 2.43 14.01 -32.69
N TRP A 291 2.97 15.16 -32.26
CA TRP A 291 3.95 15.90 -33.07
C TRP A 291 5.20 15.05 -33.35
N PHE A 292 5.70 14.32 -32.36
CA PHE A 292 6.87 13.47 -32.53
C PHE A 292 6.63 12.37 -33.59
N PHE A 293 5.46 11.73 -33.58
CA PHE A 293 5.08 10.72 -34.58
C PHE A 293 4.89 11.32 -35.98
N GLU A 294 4.14 12.42 -36.10
CA GLU A 294 3.92 13.11 -37.38
C GLU A 294 5.22 13.60 -38.04
N ASN A 295 6.27 13.85 -37.25
CA ASN A 295 7.55 14.31 -37.73
C ASN A 295 8.55 13.16 -38.03
N GLY A 296 8.08 11.92 -38.12
CA GLY A 296 8.83 10.80 -38.70
C GLY A 296 9.55 9.92 -37.69
N ALA A 297 9.06 9.83 -36.45
CA ALA A 297 9.55 8.83 -35.50
C ALA A 297 9.41 7.40 -36.07
N LEU A 298 10.40 6.57 -35.79
CA LEU A 298 10.51 5.22 -36.34
C LEU A 298 10.39 4.17 -35.23
N LEU A 299 9.54 3.17 -35.45
CA LEU A 299 9.47 1.96 -34.62
C LEU A 299 10.46 0.94 -35.17
N HIS A 300 11.42 0.56 -34.35
CA HIS A 300 12.37 -0.50 -34.65
C HIS A 300 12.00 -1.79 -33.94
N ARG A 301 12.35 -2.90 -34.57
CA ARG A 301 12.20 -4.25 -34.04
C ARG A 301 13.54 -4.97 -34.04
N SER A 302 13.81 -5.75 -33.00
CA SER A 302 14.98 -6.61 -32.93
C SER A 302 15.07 -7.55 -34.13
N GLY A 303 16.23 -7.60 -34.79
CA GLY A 303 16.46 -8.37 -36.02
C GLY A 303 16.00 -7.69 -37.31
N ALA A 304 15.25 -6.58 -37.26
CA ALA A 304 14.94 -5.76 -38.43
C ALA A 304 16.03 -4.71 -38.66
N SER A 305 16.45 -4.56 -39.91
CA SER A 305 17.49 -3.58 -40.31
C SER A 305 16.95 -2.18 -40.58
N VAL A 306 15.63 -2.02 -40.70
CA VAL A 306 14.95 -0.76 -41.03
C VAL A 306 13.81 -0.53 -40.05
N GLY A 307 13.66 0.71 -39.59
CA GLY A 307 12.56 1.14 -38.74
C GLY A 307 11.30 1.46 -39.56
N GLU A 308 10.14 1.12 -39.02
CA GLU A 308 8.83 1.39 -39.61
C GLU A 308 8.32 2.76 -39.15
N THR A 309 7.60 3.48 -40.02
CA THR A 309 7.03 4.78 -39.65
C THR A 309 5.90 4.59 -38.65
N ILE A 310 5.89 5.39 -37.58
CA ILE A 310 4.80 5.40 -36.60
C ILE A 310 3.67 6.29 -37.12
N ASP A 311 2.43 5.81 -37.12
CA ASP A 311 1.29 6.64 -37.50
C ASP A 311 1.01 7.73 -36.45
N ALA A 312 0.33 8.81 -36.84
CA ALA A 312 0.10 9.96 -35.96
C ALA A 312 -0.67 9.60 -34.66
N ALA A 313 -1.46 8.51 -34.68
CA ALA A 313 -2.17 8.01 -33.51
C ALA A 313 -1.38 6.93 -32.74
N GLY A 314 -0.22 6.50 -33.24
CA GLY A 314 0.59 5.44 -32.66
C GLY A 314 -0.08 4.05 -32.69
N SER A 315 -1.01 3.84 -33.62
CA SER A 315 -1.84 2.63 -33.70
C SER A 315 -1.02 1.38 -34.05
N ASN A 316 0.11 1.55 -34.72
CA ASN A 316 1.03 0.48 -35.08
C ASN A 316 2.08 0.16 -33.99
N LEU A 317 2.00 0.80 -32.81
CA LEU A 317 2.87 0.47 -31.68
C LEU A 317 2.44 -0.86 -31.04
N PRO A 318 3.41 -1.66 -30.54
CA PRO A 318 3.10 -2.89 -29.84
C PRO A 318 2.23 -2.62 -28.61
N CYS A 319 1.12 -3.36 -28.49
CA CYS A 319 0.19 -3.23 -27.38
C CYS A 319 0.50 -4.27 -26.29
N GLY A 320 0.87 -3.79 -25.09
CA GLY A 320 1.23 -4.65 -23.96
C GLY A 320 2.67 -5.18 -24.02
N GLY A 321 3.01 -6.13 -23.13
CA GLY A 321 4.35 -6.74 -23.04
C GLY A 321 5.19 -6.22 -21.86
N THR A 322 6.44 -6.67 -21.81
CA THR A 322 7.45 -6.20 -20.83
C THR A 322 8.56 -5.45 -21.55
N ASN A 323 9.41 -4.75 -20.80
CA ASN A 323 10.60 -4.11 -21.38
C ASN A 323 11.67 -5.18 -21.69
N ASP A 324 11.47 -5.91 -22.79
CA ASP A 324 12.27 -7.05 -23.24
C ASP A 324 13.30 -6.68 -24.33
N GLY A 325 13.25 -5.45 -24.82
CA GLY A 325 14.14 -4.95 -25.88
C GLY A 325 13.76 -5.41 -27.29
N GLU A 326 12.59 -6.03 -27.48
CA GLU A 326 12.13 -6.43 -28.82
C GLU A 326 11.81 -5.23 -29.71
N TYR A 327 11.34 -4.12 -29.12
CA TYR A 327 10.95 -2.91 -29.84
C TYR A 327 11.50 -1.66 -29.18
N TRP A 328 11.86 -0.66 -29.99
CA TRP A 328 12.23 0.68 -29.51
C TRP A 328 11.83 1.75 -30.52
N ILE A 329 11.67 2.99 -30.06
CA ILE A 329 11.39 4.13 -30.95
C ILE A 329 12.68 4.92 -31.13
N ASP A 330 13.02 5.24 -32.37
CA ASP A 330 14.17 6.07 -32.72
C ASP A 330 13.76 7.29 -33.57
N LEU A 331 14.68 8.23 -33.70
CA LEU A 331 14.54 9.41 -34.52
C LEU A 331 14.47 9.06 -36.02
N PRO A 332 13.87 9.92 -36.85
CA PRO A 332 13.94 9.74 -38.30
C PRO A 332 15.38 9.69 -38.79
N SER A 333 15.62 8.90 -39.83
CA SER A 333 16.92 8.78 -40.50
C SER A 333 17.18 9.89 -41.54
N ASP A 334 16.22 10.76 -41.79
CA ASP A 334 16.28 11.83 -42.79
C ASP A 334 16.56 13.21 -42.18
N ASP A 335 16.49 14.26 -42.99
CA ASP A 335 16.76 15.64 -42.59
C ASP A 335 15.85 16.16 -41.46
N ARG A 336 14.73 15.47 -41.17
CA ARG A 336 13.85 15.81 -40.04
C ARG A 336 14.47 15.48 -38.69
N ARG A 337 15.52 14.65 -38.65
CA ARG A 337 16.19 14.20 -37.41
C ARG A 337 16.55 15.36 -36.49
N GLU A 338 17.18 16.39 -37.02
CA GLU A 338 17.60 17.54 -36.21
C GLU A 338 16.39 18.32 -35.70
N ARG A 339 15.37 18.56 -36.53
CA ARG A 339 14.13 19.20 -36.09
C ARG A 339 13.46 18.43 -34.95
N VAL A 340 13.37 17.10 -35.08
CA VAL A 340 12.75 16.24 -34.06
C VAL A 340 13.55 16.26 -32.76
N LYS A 341 14.89 16.25 -32.82
CA LYS A 341 15.75 16.39 -31.62
C LYS A 341 15.50 17.70 -30.86
N HIS A 342 15.38 18.82 -31.57
CA HIS A 342 15.15 20.14 -30.95
C HIS A 342 13.73 20.27 -30.37
N GLY A 343 12.79 19.43 -30.83
CA GLY A 343 11.41 19.41 -30.37
C GLY A 343 10.61 20.65 -30.76
N ASN A 344 9.43 20.81 -30.16
CA ASN A 344 8.50 21.88 -30.49
C ASN A 344 7.61 22.23 -29.29
N LEU A 345 8.00 23.27 -28.56
CA LEU A 345 7.31 23.70 -27.34
C LEU A 345 5.84 24.06 -27.58
N GLU A 346 5.50 24.62 -28.75
CA GLU A 346 4.12 24.98 -29.08
C GLU A 346 3.17 23.77 -29.13
N SER A 347 3.72 22.60 -29.49
CA SER A 347 2.99 21.33 -29.50
C SER A 347 2.86 20.69 -28.12
N ALA A 348 3.71 21.06 -27.16
CA ALA A 348 3.73 20.50 -25.81
C ALA A 348 2.67 21.20 -24.93
N LYS A 349 1.40 20.82 -25.14
CA LYS A 349 0.25 21.32 -24.38
C LYS A 349 -0.26 20.32 -23.36
#